data_AF-A0A1L7TU84-F1
#
_entry.id   AF-A0A1L7TU84-F1
#
_cell.length_a   1.000
_cell.length_b   1.000
_cell.length_c   1.000
_cell.angle_alpha   90.00
_cell.angle_beta   90.00
_cell.angle_gamma   90.00
#
_symmetry.space_group_name_H-M   'P 1'
#
loop_
_entity.id
_entity.type
_entity.pdbx_description
1 polymer ?
#
loop_
_entity_poly.entity_id
_entity_poly.type
_entity_poly.pdbx_seq_one_letter_code
_entity_poly.pdbx_strand_id
1 'polypeptide(L)' 'MCCGRKVPMSKLSAIPPRSRTPSMSSYTEDQKLRQDRVIHNMGWANMGLSEKKQRAMAETFYDEIQKAKDRGEW' A
#
# COMPACT_ATOMS: atom_id res chain seq x y z
N MET A 1 -14.38 44.57 23.38
CA MET A 1 -13.46 43.49 23.79
C MET A 1 -14.09 42.16 23.41
N CYS A 2 -13.48 41.41 22.49
CA CYS A 2 -13.83 40.01 22.22
C CYS A 2 -12.51 39.24 22.10
N CYS A 3 -12.18 38.50 23.17
CA CYS A 3 -10.96 37.74 23.31
C CYS A 3 -10.95 36.57 22.32
N GLY A 4 -9.85 36.46 21.57
CA GLY A 4 -9.68 35.48 20.52
C GLY A 4 -9.58 34.03 21.00
N ARG A 5 -9.84 33.13 20.07
CA ARG A 5 -9.19 31.82 20.04
C ARG A 5 -8.88 31.50 18.58
N LYS A 6 -7.65 31.83 18.18
CA LYS A 6 -7.05 31.30 16.95
C LYS A 6 -7.05 29.79 17.10
N VAL A 7 -7.81 29.09 16.26
CA VAL A 7 -7.62 27.66 16.05
C VAL A 7 -6.19 27.53 15.56
N PRO A 8 -5.28 26.83 16.26
CA PRO A 8 -4.04 26.47 15.62
C PRO A 8 -4.48 25.50 14.52
N MET A 9 -4.42 25.95 13.26
CA MET A 9 -4.23 25.00 12.16
C MET A 9 -2.97 24.25 12.54
N SER A 10 -3.16 23.09 13.17
CA SER A 10 -2.11 22.11 13.32
C SER A 10 -1.56 21.97 11.92
N LYS A 11 -0.33 22.43 11.74
CA LYS A 11 0.46 22.20 10.54
C LYS A 11 0.36 20.70 10.34
N LEU A 12 -0.49 20.28 9.41
CA LEU A 12 -0.37 18.98 8.76
C LEU A 12 1.00 19.08 8.10
N SER A 13 2.03 18.74 8.88
CA SER A 13 3.31 18.36 8.35
C SER A 13 2.94 17.27 7.37
N ALA A 14 2.89 17.64 6.10
CA ALA A 14 2.70 16.70 5.02
C ALA A 14 3.92 15.82 5.12
N ILE A 15 3.80 14.75 5.93
CA ILE A 15 4.71 13.64 5.90
C ILE A 15 4.67 13.27 4.42
N PRO A 16 5.76 13.50 3.66
CA PRO A 16 5.76 13.15 2.26
C PRO A 16 5.33 11.68 2.23
N PRO A 17 4.42 11.27 1.32
CA PRO A 17 4.09 9.86 1.23
C PRO A 17 5.44 9.17 1.10
N ARG A 18 5.85 8.43 2.15
CA ARG A 18 7.05 7.59 2.08
C ARG A 18 6.87 6.88 0.77
N SER A 19 7.87 6.96 -0.11
CA SER A 19 7.92 6.13 -1.32
C SER A 19 7.71 4.71 -0.84
N ARG A 20 6.44 4.29 -0.82
CA ARG A 20 5.94 3.12 -0.09
C ARG A 20 5.90 1.92 -1.00
N THR A 21 6.15 2.13 -2.29
CA THR A 21 6.70 1.14 -3.20
C THR A 21 8.15 0.89 -2.79
N PRO A 22 8.44 -0.21 -2.09
CA PRO A 22 9.82 -0.65 -1.95
C PRO A 22 10.23 -0.99 -3.39
N SER A 23 11.38 -0.48 -3.83
CA SER A 23 11.95 -0.94 -5.10
C SER A 23 11.96 -2.47 -5.07
N MET A 24 11.41 -3.13 -6.09
CA MET A 24 11.37 -4.61 -6.15
C MET A 24 12.76 -5.25 -5.95
N SER A 25 13.83 -4.51 -6.26
CA SER A 25 15.22 -4.91 -6.00
C SER A 25 15.57 -5.05 -4.51
N SER A 26 14.69 -4.63 -3.60
CA SER A 26 14.90 -4.61 -2.15
C SER A 26 14.08 -5.66 -1.39
N TYR A 27 13.31 -6.50 -2.09
CA TYR A 27 12.55 -7.55 -1.42
C TYR A 27 13.44 -8.66 -0.90
N THR A 28 13.23 -9.01 0.36
CA THR A 28 13.78 -10.24 0.93
C THR A 28 13.08 -11.45 0.31
N GLU A 29 13.74 -12.62 0.31
CA GLU A 29 13.17 -13.85 -0.22
C GLU A 29 11.80 -14.19 0.43
N ASP A 30 11.64 -13.90 1.73
CA ASP A 30 10.35 -14.06 2.43
C ASP A 30 9.24 -13.18 1.83
N GLN A 31 9.55 -11.94 1.47
CA GLN A 31 8.58 -11.04 0.86
C GLN A 31 8.15 -11.53 -0.53
N LYS A 32 9.08 -12.07 -1.33
CA LYS A 32 8.77 -12.68 -2.62
C LYS A 32 7.85 -13.90 -2.44
N LEU A 33 8.19 -14.79 -1.52
CA LEU A 33 7.38 -15.99 -1.23
C LEU A 33 5.95 -15.62 -0.82
N ARG A 34 5.77 -14.59 0.01
CA ARG A 34 4.43 -14.11 0.39
C ARG A 34 3.65 -13.58 -0.81
N GLN A 35 4.30 -12.81 -1.68
CA GLN A 35 3.68 -12.25 -2.88
C GLN A 35 3.26 -13.35 -3.85
N ASP A 36 4.12 -14.33 -4.08
CA ASP A 36 3.84 -15.49 -4.94
C ASP A 36 2.66 -16.32 -4.40
N ARG A 37 2.57 -16.46 -3.07
CA ARG A 37 1.44 -17.12 -2.41
C ARG A 37 0.13 -16.37 -2.61
N VAL A 38 0.16 -15.04 -2.54
CA VAL A 38 -1.02 -14.20 -2.81
C VAL A 38 -1.46 -14.36 -4.27
N ILE A 39 -0.52 -14.31 -5.22
CA ILE A 39 -0.79 -14.50 -6.66
C ILE A 39 -1.45 -15.87 -6.91
N HIS A 40 -0.92 -16.92 -6.29
CA HIS A 40 -1.47 -18.26 -6.40
C HIS A 40 -2.87 -18.36 -5.76
N ASN A 41 -3.05 -17.86 -4.53
CA ASN A 41 -4.33 -17.92 -3.81
C ASN A 41 -5.44 -17.12 -4.49
N MET A 42 -5.11 -16.01 -5.14
CA MET A 42 -6.06 -15.21 -5.92
C MET A 42 -6.37 -15.83 -7.29
N GLY A 43 -5.71 -16.94 -7.65
CA GLY A 43 -5.87 -17.59 -8.95
C GLY A 43 -5.30 -16.80 -10.12
N TRP A 44 -4.55 -15.72 -9.86
CA TRP A 44 -4.00 -14.85 -10.92
C TRP A 44 -2.97 -15.57 -11.78
N ALA A 45 -2.29 -16.58 -11.23
CA ALA A 45 -1.41 -17.47 -11.98
C ALA A 45 -2.14 -18.15 -13.16
N ASN A 46 -3.44 -18.44 -13.01
CA ASN A 46 -4.26 -19.16 -13.99
C ASN A 46 -4.96 -18.23 -14.99
N MET A 47 -4.82 -16.91 -14.88
CA MET A 47 -5.49 -15.93 -15.74
C MET A 47 -4.76 -15.68 -17.07
N GLY A 48 -3.72 -16.45 -17.40
CA GLY A 48 -2.91 -16.25 -18.60
C GLY A 48 -2.15 -14.92 -18.63
N LEU A 49 -2.01 -14.26 -17.47
CA LEU A 49 -1.33 -12.98 -17.35
C LEU A 49 0.19 -13.20 -17.22
N SER A 50 1.00 -12.25 -17.71
CA SER A 50 2.44 -12.30 -17.48
C SER A 50 2.76 -12.18 -15.99
N GLU A 51 3.85 -12.81 -15.55
CA GLU A 51 4.29 -12.76 -14.15
C GLU A 51 4.44 -11.32 -13.64
N LYS A 52 4.99 -10.42 -14.47
CA LYS A 52 5.08 -8.98 -14.16
C LYS A 52 3.71 -8.36 -13.87
N LYS A 53 2.68 -8.72 -14.65
CA LYS A 53 1.32 -8.21 -14.46
C LYS A 53 0.67 -8.81 -13.21
N GLN A 54 0.89 -10.09 -12.95
CA GLN A 54 0.44 -10.75 -11.72
C GLN A 54 1.03 -10.08 -10.47
N ARG A 55 2.33 -9.79 -10.48
CA ARG A 55 3.03 -9.08 -9.40
C ARG A 55 2.49 -7.65 -9.20
N ALA A 56 2.31 -6.89 -10.27
CA ALA A 56 1.75 -5.54 -10.18
C ALA A 56 0.33 -5.51 -9.59
N MET A 57 -0.51 -6.51 -9.91
CA MET A 57 -1.83 -6.65 -9.30
C MET A 57 -1.73 -6.99 -7.81
N ALA A 58 -0.79 -7.84 -7.41
CA ALA A 58 -0.55 -8.17 -6.00
C ALA A 58 -0.15 -6.95 -5.17
N GLU A 59 0.72 -6.10 -5.72
CA GLU A 59 1.12 -4.84 -5.08
C GLU A 59 -0.07 -3.89 -4.94
N THR A 60 -0.81 -3.68 -6.03
CA THR A 60 -1.99 -2.81 -6.02
C THR A 60 -3.01 -3.28 -4.98
N PHE A 61 -3.26 -4.59 -4.93
CA PHE A 61 -4.19 -5.18 -3.96
C PHE A 61 -3.73 -4.99 -2.52
N TYR A 62 -2.44 -5.22 -2.24
CA TYR A 62 -1.86 -4.98 -0.92
C TYR A 62 -1.98 -3.51 -0.50
N ASP A 63 -1.70 -2.59 -1.41
CA ASP A 63 -1.80 -1.16 -1.15
C ASP A 63 -3.23 -0.72 -0.84
N GLU A 64 -4.22 -1.23 -1.58
CA GLU A 64 -5.64 -0.94 -1.31
C GLU A 64 -6.10 -1.51 0.04
N ILE A 65 -5.65 -2.70 0.44
CA ILE A 65 -5.90 -3.22 1.80
C ILE A 65 -5.28 -2.31 2.85
N GLN A 66 -4.04 -1.87 2.65
CA GLN A 66 -3.39 -1.00 3.61
C GLN A 66 -4.11 0.34 3.73
N LYS A 67 -4.56 0.92 2.62
CA LYS A 67 -5.39 2.13 2.62
C LYS A 67 -6.72 1.92 3.35
N ALA A 68 -7.39 0.79 3.14
CA ALA A 68 -8.64 0.47 3.82
C ALA A 68 -8.44 0.35 5.35
N LYS A 69 -7.36 -0.29 5.79
CA LYS A 69 -6.95 -0.34 7.21
C LYS A 69 -6.68 1.05 7.77
N ASP A 70 -5.92 1.87 7.05
CA ASP A 70 -5.58 3.23 7.47
C ASP A 70 -6.85 4.12 7.59
N ARG A 71 -7.91 3.82 6.83
CA ARG A 71 -9.23 4.45 6.90
C ARG A 71 -10.18 3.85 7.95
N GLY A 72 -9.84 2.72 8.57
CA GLY A 72 -10.70 2.01 9.52
C GLY A 72 -11.89 1.28 8.87
N GLU A 73 -11.79 0.95 7.59
CA GLU A 73 -12.84 0.29 6.79
C GLU A 73 -12.69 -1.24 6.77
N TRP A 74 -11.83 -1.80 7.63
CA TRP A 74 -11.39 -3.21 7.58
C TRP A 74 -11.43 -3.88 8.95
#